data_AF-A0A376FJ47-F1
#
_entry.id   AF-A0A376FJ47-F1
#
_cell.length_a   1.000
_cell.length_b   1.000
_cell.length_c   1.000
_cell.angle_alpha   90.00
_cell.angle_beta   90.00
_cell.angle_gamma   90.00
#
_symmetry.space_group_name_H-M   'P 1'
#
loop_
_entity.id
_entity.type
_entity.pdbx_description
1 polymer ?
#
loop_
_entity_poly.entity_id
_entity_poly.type
_entity_poly.pdbx_seq_one_letter_code
_entity_poly.pdbx_strand_id
1 'polypeptide(L)'
;MPSRPPFFASARGRLLIFNLLVVAVTLMVSGVAVLGFRHASQIQEQVQQQTLDDMTGSMNLARDTANVATAAVRLSQVVGALEYKGEAERLKQTQMALRRSLEQLADAPLAQQEPALVARIIQRSNELQQSVTEMLERGQRRHLERNALLSSLYQSQSYLRHLQDINRRYDSNVPDAQQLMEMDRLIAAAIDTPSPRATVQQLDAVAAALPRSAVQPVVKGVLPDFNAELGKLAPLSKQLEESDLAISWYMFHIKALGGDPQQRY
;
A
#
# COMPACT_ATOMS: atom_id res chain seq x y z
N MET A 1 13.41 16.50 104.56
CA MET A 1 13.98 15.86 103.35
C MET A 1 13.90 16.86 102.21
N PRO A 2 15.02 17.34 101.62
CA PRO A 2 14.95 18.32 100.54
C PRO A 2 14.85 17.64 99.18
N SER A 3 13.87 18.08 98.40
CA SER A 3 13.59 17.64 97.03
C SER A 3 14.69 18.10 96.06
N ARG A 4 15.26 17.17 95.29
CA ARG A 4 16.15 17.48 94.16
C ARG A 4 15.37 18.21 93.06
N PRO A 5 15.83 19.36 92.54
CA PRO A 5 15.19 19.98 91.39
C PRO A 5 15.44 19.12 90.13
N PRO A 6 14.45 18.99 89.22
CA PRO A 6 14.59 18.20 88.01
C PRO A 6 15.69 18.79 87.12
N PHE A 7 16.57 17.93 86.60
CA PHE A 7 17.72 18.27 85.74
C PHE A 7 17.34 19.14 84.51
N PHE A 8 16.05 19.09 84.13
CA PHE A 8 15.40 19.84 83.06
C PHE A 8 15.21 21.35 83.33
N ALA A 9 15.43 21.85 84.56
CA ALA A 9 15.23 23.26 84.90
C ALA A 9 16.51 24.13 84.80
N SER A 10 17.69 23.53 84.56
CA SER A 10 18.97 24.25 84.50
C SER A 10 19.26 24.86 83.12
N ALA A 11 19.96 26.01 83.07
CA ALA A 11 20.33 26.67 81.82
C ALA A 11 21.15 25.78 80.86
N ARG A 12 21.97 24.86 81.41
CA ARG A 12 22.74 23.87 80.66
C ARG A 12 21.86 22.76 80.06
N GLY A 13 20.79 22.35 80.76
CA GLY A 13 19.82 21.38 80.24
C GLY A 13 19.00 21.90 79.06
N ARG A 14 18.66 23.20 79.05
CA ARG A 14 17.95 23.84 77.93
C ARG A 14 18.81 23.94 76.67
N LEU A 15 20.10 24.27 76.80
CA LEU A 15 21.04 24.30 75.67
C LEU A 15 21.26 22.91 75.05
N LEU A 16 21.35 21.87 75.87
CA LEU A 16 21.45 20.49 75.39
C LEU A 16 20.21 20.06 74.61
N ILE A 17 19.01 20.36 75.13
CA ILE A 17 17.74 20.06 74.44
C ILE A 17 17.63 20.83 73.13
N PHE A 18 18.02 22.11 73.12
CA PHE A 18 18.00 22.92 71.91
C PHE A 18 18.93 22.35 70.83
N ASN A 19 20.16 21.94 71.21
CA ASN A 19 21.12 21.36 70.28
C ASN A 19 20.63 19.99 69.75
N LEU A 20 20.05 19.16 70.61
CA LEU A 20 19.42 17.89 70.22
C LEU A 20 18.25 18.09 69.25
N LEU A 21 17.43 19.12 69.50
CA LEU A 21 16.28 19.46 68.65
C LEU A 21 16.74 19.97 67.28
N VAL A 22 17.77 20.84 67.24
CA VAL A 22 18.38 21.29 65.99
C VAL A 22 18.90 20.11 65.18
N VAL A 23 19.67 19.20 65.79
CA VAL A 23 20.18 18.00 65.11
C VAL A 23 19.04 17.12 64.59
N ALA A 24 17.98 16.91 65.40
CA ALA A 24 16.83 16.13 64.99
C ALA A 24 16.08 16.76 63.80
N VAL A 25 15.90 18.08 63.79
CA VAL A 25 15.28 18.82 62.67
C VAL A 25 16.17 18.73 61.42
N THR A 26 17.48 18.92 61.55
CA THR A 26 18.40 18.83 60.41
C THR A 26 18.42 17.43 59.79
N LEU A 27 18.39 16.37 60.61
CA LEU A 27 18.28 15.00 60.13
C LEU A 27 16.93 14.72 59.45
N MET A 28 15.83 15.24 60.00
CA MET A 28 14.50 15.10 59.40
C MET A 28 14.41 15.80 58.05
N VAL A 29 14.90 17.04 57.95
CA VAL A 29 14.95 17.80 56.68
C VAL A 29 15.84 17.09 55.66
N SER A 30 17.00 16.58 56.08
CA SER A 30 17.88 15.81 55.21
C SER A 30 17.23 14.51 54.73
N GLY A 31 16.52 13.80 55.62
CA GLY A 31 15.78 12.58 55.27
C GLY A 31 14.66 12.82 54.25
N VAL A 32 13.89 13.90 54.43
CA VAL A 32 12.85 14.33 53.46
C VAL A 32 13.48 14.70 52.13
N ALA A 33 14.63 15.38 52.11
CA ALA A 33 15.33 15.73 50.88
C ALA A 33 15.81 14.48 50.13
N VAL A 34 16.43 13.51 50.81
CA VAL A 34 16.90 12.26 50.16
C VAL A 34 15.72 11.44 49.61
N LEU A 35 14.61 11.36 50.34
CA LEU A 35 13.38 10.70 49.86
C LEU A 35 12.79 11.43 48.65
N GLY A 36 12.75 12.77 48.68
CA GLY A 36 12.31 13.60 47.55
C GLY A 36 13.17 13.41 46.30
N PHE A 37 14.49 13.37 46.45
CA PHE A 37 15.41 13.12 45.33
C PHE A 37 15.27 11.71 44.75
N ARG A 38 15.11 10.68 45.59
CA ARG A 38 14.84 9.31 45.10
C ARG A 38 13.52 9.24 44.34
N HIS A 39 12.47 9.88 44.86
CA HIS A 39 11.17 9.88 44.22
C HIS A 39 11.19 10.64 42.88
N ALA A 40 11.83 11.81 42.84
CA ALA A 40 12.02 12.57 41.61
C ALA A 40 12.88 11.83 40.58
N SER A 41 13.94 11.14 41.02
CA SER A 41 14.81 10.32 40.15
C SER A 41 14.05 9.15 39.53
N GLN A 42 13.22 8.46 40.32
CA GLN A 42 12.39 7.35 39.81
C GLN A 42 11.35 7.84 38.79
N ILE A 43 10.71 8.98 39.06
CA ILE A 43 9.77 9.61 38.12
C ILE A 43 10.49 10.00 36.82
N GLN A 44 11.70 10.56 36.91
CA GLN A 44 12.48 10.96 35.75
C GLN A 44 12.91 9.76 34.89
N GLU A 45 13.38 8.68 35.51
CA GLU A 45 13.72 7.44 34.81
C GLU A 45 12.49 6.82 34.12
N GLN A 46 11.35 6.81 34.80
CA GLN A 46 10.10 6.27 34.25
C GLN A 46 9.59 7.11 33.08
N VAL A 47 9.59 8.44 33.21
CA VAL A 47 9.19 9.36 32.13
C VAL A 47 10.15 9.24 30.94
N GLN A 48 11.45 9.07 31.19
CA GLN A 48 12.45 8.90 30.12
C GLN A 48 12.25 7.59 29.35
N GLN A 49 12.00 6.48 30.05
CA GLN A 49 11.70 5.20 29.41
C GLN A 49 10.40 5.27 28.60
N GLN A 50 9.33 5.85 29.16
CA GLN A 50 8.07 6.06 28.44
C GLN A 50 8.26 6.90 27.17
N THR A 51 9.03 7.99 27.26
CA THR A 51 9.28 8.84 26.10
C THR A 51 10.11 8.11 25.04
N LEU A 52 11.08 7.28 25.43
CA LEU A 52 11.86 6.47 24.49
C LEU A 52 11.00 5.40 23.81
N ASP A 53 10.11 4.75 24.54
CA ASP A 53 9.19 3.76 23.98
C ASP A 53 8.19 4.41 23.01
N ASP A 54 7.63 5.57 23.37
CA ASP A 54 6.74 6.35 22.50
C ASP A 54 7.45 6.85 21.23
N MET A 55 8.68 7.35 21.37
CA MET A 55 9.51 7.79 20.24
C MET A 55 9.87 6.61 19.31
N THR A 56 10.24 5.47 19.89
CA THR A 56 10.59 4.27 19.12
C THR A 56 9.38 3.71 18.38
N GLY A 57 8.23 3.62 19.06
CA GLY A 57 6.96 3.18 18.45
C GLY A 57 6.52 4.09 17.30
N SER A 58 6.56 5.41 17.52
CA SER A 58 6.21 6.41 16.51
C SER A 58 7.16 6.39 15.30
N MET A 59 8.46 6.21 15.54
CA MET A 59 9.46 6.13 14.48
C MET A 59 9.32 4.85 13.65
N ASN A 60 9.08 3.70 14.29
CA ASN A 60 8.80 2.44 13.60
C ASN A 60 7.55 2.55 12.73
N LEU A 61 6.49 3.16 13.27
CA LEU A 61 5.26 3.39 12.52
C LEU A 61 5.46 4.30 11.29
N ALA A 62 6.16 5.42 11.45
CA ALA A 62 6.44 6.34 10.34
C ALA A 62 7.26 5.64 9.25
N ARG A 63 8.29 4.87 9.65
CA ARG A 63 9.11 4.06 8.75
C ARG A 63 8.28 3.01 8.01
N ASP A 64 7.45 2.25 8.71
CA ASP A 64 6.66 1.18 8.12
C ASP A 64 5.58 1.74 7.16
N THR A 65 4.98 2.88 7.51
CA THR A 65 4.05 3.62 6.64
C THR A 65 4.73 4.02 5.33
N ALA A 66 5.92 4.62 5.43
CA ALA A 66 6.71 5.03 4.26
C ALA A 66 7.17 3.82 3.41
N ASN A 67 7.54 2.71 4.06
CA ASN A 67 7.93 1.48 3.39
C ASN A 67 6.75 0.88 2.61
N VAL A 68 5.55 0.82 3.19
CA VAL A 68 4.34 0.35 2.52
C VAL A 68 4.03 1.20 1.29
N ALA A 69 4.04 2.53 1.43
CA ALA A 69 3.77 3.43 0.32
C ALA A 69 4.81 3.30 -0.80
N THR A 70 6.10 3.23 -0.44
CA THR A 70 7.20 3.06 -1.42
C THR A 70 7.13 1.72 -2.13
N ALA A 71 6.87 0.64 -1.40
CA ALA A 71 6.76 -0.70 -1.97
C ALA A 71 5.53 -0.82 -2.90
N ALA A 72 4.41 -0.19 -2.55
CA ALA A 72 3.25 -0.12 -3.43
C ALA A 72 3.53 0.64 -4.73
N VAL A 73 4.24 1.77 -4.66
CA VAL A 73 4.70 2.51 -5.85
C VAL A 73 5.59 1.64 -6.72
N ARG A 74 6.58 0.94 -6.14
CA ARG A 74 7.46 0.02 -6.88
C ARG A 74 6.67 -1.09 -7.56
N LEU A 75 5.74 -1.71 -6.85
CA LEU A 75 4.91 -2.79 -7.41
C LEU A 75 4.14 -2.34 -8.65
N SER A 76 3.62 -1.11 -8.66
CA SER A 76 2.88 -0.58 -9.82
C SER A 76 3.73 -0.38 -11.08
N GLN A 77 5.05 -0.32 -10.93
CA GLN A 77 5.98 -0.19 -12.06
C GLN A 77 6.39 -1.54 -12.63
N VAL A 78 6.01 -2.64 -11.97
CA VAL A 78 6.37 -3.99 -12.40
C VAL A 78 5.49 -4.42 -13.55
N VAL A 79 6.10 -4.71 -14.70
CA VAL A 79 5.41 -5.15 -15.91
C VAL A 79 5.35 -6.68 -16.01
N GLY A 80 6.35 -7.38 -15.46
CA GLY A 80 6.46 -8.84 -15.53
C GLY A 80 5.68 -9.56 -14.42
N ALA A 81 5.00 -10.65 -14.78
CA ALA A 81 4.11 -11.37 -13.87
C ALA A 81 4.86 -12.09 -12.72
N LEU A 82 6.09 -12.54 -12.97
CA LEU A 82 6.89 -13.22 -11.94
C LEU A 82 7.45 -12.22 -10.94
N GLU A 83 7.98 -11.09 -11.43
CA GLU A 83 8.39 -9.99 -10.56
C GLU A 83 7.20 -9.44 -9.77
N TYR A 84 6.02 -9.33 -10.40
CA TYR A 84 4.80 -8.84 -9.73
C TYR A 84 4.45 -9.71 -8.54
N LYS A 85 4.48 -11.05 -8.70
CA LYS A 85 4.21 -11.99 -7.61
C LYS A 85 5.20 -11.82 -6.46
N GLY A 86 6.50 -11.67 -6.76
CA GLY A 86 7.54 -11.49 -5.75
C GLY A 86 7.38 -10.17 -4.99
N GLU A 87 7.16 -9.06 -5.70
CA GLU A 87 6.96 -7.75 -5.11
C GLU A 87 5.65 -7.64 -4.32
N ALA A 88 4.58 -8.29 -4.79
CA ALA A 88 3.31 -8.35 -4.06
C ALA A 88 3.46 -9.07 -2.71
N GLU A 89 4.25 -10.14 -2.66
CA GLU A 89 4.51 -10.87 -1.41
C GLU A 89 5.35 -10.03 -0.43
N ARG A 90 6.37 -9.32 -0.93
CA ARG A 90 7.15 -8.35 -0.12
C ARG A 90 6.25 -7.22 0.43
N LEU A 91 5.32 -6.74 -0.39
CA LEU A 91 4.38 -5.70 0.03
C LEU A 91 3.46 -6.19 1.16
N LYS A 92 2.95 -7.42 1.07
CA LYS A 92 2.17 -8.03 2.16
C LYS A 92 2.96 -8.14 3.46
N GLN A 93 4.22 -8.54 3.40
CA GLN A 93 5.09 -8.59 4.59
C GLN A 93 5.26 -7.19 5.22
N THR A 94 5.40 -6.16 4.39
CA THR A 94 5.51 -4.77 4.84
C THR A 94 4.20 -4.28 5.46
N GLN A 95 3.03 -4.65 4.91
CA GLN A 95 1.74 -4.37 5.52
C GLN A 95 1.58 -5.06 6.89
N MET A 96 2.06 -6.29 7.05
CA MET A 96 2.05 -6.99 8.34
C MET A 96 2.97 -6.34 9.38
N ALA A 97 4.09 -5.74 8.95
CA ALA A 97 4.93 -4.93 9.84
C ALA A 97 4.19 -3.67 10.30
N LEU A 98 3.61 -2.92 9.35
CA LEU A 98 2.81 -1.72 9.66
C LEU A 98 1.66 -2.04 10.63
N ARG A 99 0.95 -3.15 10.42
CA ARG A 99 -0.15 -3.56 11.31
C ARG A 99 0.34 -3.79 12.74
N ARG A 100 1.49 -4.44 12.92
CA ARG A 100 2.10 -4.62 14.25
C ARG A 100 2.51 -3.29 14.88
N SER A 101 3.06 -2.37 14.10
CA SER A 101 3.40 -1.01 14.56
C SER A 101 2.16 -0.21 14.98
N LEU A 102 1.01 -0.41 14.33
CA LEU A 102 -0.27 0.18 14.73
C LEU A 102 -0.84 -0.42 16.02
N GLU A 103 -0.74 -1.74 16.18
CA GLU A 103 -1.12 -2.44 17.42
C GLU A 103 -0.28 -1.92 18.59
N GLN A 104 1.04 -1.77 18.40
CA GLN A 104 1.93 -1.18 19.41
C GLN A 104 1.60 0.28 19.73
N LEU A 105 1.25 1.10 18.73
CA LEU A 105 0.84 2.48 18.96
C LEU A 105 -0.47 2.56 19.77
N ALA A 106 -1.41 1.65 19.54
CA ALA A 106 -2.69 1.63 20.25
C ALA A 106 -2.52 1.33 21.75
N ASP A 107 -1.51 0.54 22.11
CA ASP A 107 -1.19 0.17 23.49
C ASP A 107 -0.16 1.12 24.15
N ALA A 108 0.40 2.07 23.39
CA ALA A 108 1.43 2.99 23.88
C ALA A 108 0.86 4.00 24.90
N PRO A 109 1.67 4.46 25.88
CA PRO A 109 1.30 5.56 26.77
C PRO A 109 0.77 6.80 26.04
N LEU A 110 1.33 7.11 24.86
CA LEU A 110 0.85 8.18 23.98
C LEU A 110 -0.64 8.04 23.61
N ALA A 111 -1.19 6.84 23.48
CA ALA A 111 -2.61 6.62 23.19
C ALA A 111 -3.53 7.09 24.31
N GLN A 112 -3.04 7.11 25.55
CA GLN A 112 -3.77 7.65 26.70
C GLN A 112 -3.64 9.18 26.78
N GLN A 113 -2.49 9.73 26.39
CA GLN A 113 -2.21 11.17 26.42
C GLN A 113 -2.90 11.92 25.27
N GLU A 114 -2.82 11.38 24.05
CA GLU A 114 -3.36 11.99 22.83
C GLU A 114 -4.27 11.02 22.03
N PRO A 115 -5.40 10.59 22.61
CA PRO A 115 -6.26 9.58 21.99
C PRO A 115 -6.79 10.00 20.61
N ALA A 116 -7.05 11.30 20.41
CA ALA A 116 -7.54 11.82 19.13
C ALA A 116 -6.46 11.86 18.03
N LEU A 117 -5.18 12.03 18.38
CA LEU A 117 -4.09 11.95 17.41
C LEU A 117 -3.87 10.50 17.00
N VAL A 118 -3.74 9.61 17.99
CA VAL A 118 -3.52 8.17 17.77
C VAL A 118 -4.67 7.56 16.95
N ALA A 119 -5.92 7.90 17.25
CA ALA A 119 -7.07 7.45 16.47
C ALA A 119 -6.98 7.88 14.99
N ARG A 120 -6.58 9.14 14.72
CA ARG A 120 -6.39 9.63 13.33
C ARG A 120 -5.25 8.93 12.61
N ILE A 121 -4.15 8.66 13.30
CA ILE A 121 -3.00 7.92 12.73
C ILE A 121 -3.41 6.49 12.38
N ILE A 122 -4.10 5.80 13.29
CA ILE A 122 -4.62 4.45 13.06
C ILE A 122 -5.60 4.45 11.89
N GLN A 123 -6.55 5.38 11.86
CA GLN A 123 -7.50 5.51 10.76
C GLN A 123 -6.78 5.69 9.42
N ARG A 124 -5.89 6.68 9.30
CA ARG A 124 -5.18 6.98 8.05
C ARG A 124 -4.29 5.83 7.60
N SER A 125 -3.68 5.11 8.54
CA SER A 125 -2.85 3.95 8.24
C SER A 125 -3.68 2.74 7.81
N ASN A 126 -4.87 2.54 8.38
CA ASN A 126 -5.82 1.54 7.93
C ASN A 126 -6.36 1.85 6.53
N GLU A 127 -6.67 3.12 6.24
CA GLU A 127 -7.03 3.58 4.89
C GLU A 127 -5.90 3.31 3.88
N LEU A 128 -4.64 3.53 4.28
CA LEU A 128 -3.48 3.21 3.46
C LEU A 128 -3.39 1.70 3.20
N GLN A 129 -3.51 0.88 4.23
CA GLN A 129 -3.49 -0.58 4.10
C GLN A 129 -4.61 -1.08 3.19
N GLN A 130 -5.82 -0.55 3.34
CA GLN A 130 -6.96 -0.89 2.50
C GLN A 130 -6.69 -0.52 1.04
N SER A 131 -6.20 0.69 0.79
CA SER A 131 -5.86 1.17 -0.56
C SER A 131 -4.82 0.29 -1.24
N VAL A 132 -3.79 -0.13 -0.49
CA VAL A 132 -2.75 -1.03 -1.01
C VAL A 132 -3.31 -2.42 -1.30
N THR A 133 -4.18 -2.94 -0.44
CA THR A 133 -4.82 -4.25 -0.64
C THR A 133 -5.71 -4.24 -1.88
N GLU A 134 -6.55 -3.21 -2.04
CA GLU A 134 -7.39 -3.07 -3.23
C GLU A 134 -6.54 -2.87 -4.49
N MET A 135 -5.46 -2.10 -4.43
CA MET A 135 -4.50 -1.98 -5.53
C MET A 135 -3.89 -3.33 -5.92
N LEU A 136 -3.52 -4.17 -4.95
CA LEU A 136 -2.96 -5.50 -5.18
C LEU A 136 -3.93 -6.43 -5.91
N GLU A 137 -5.18 -6.45 -5.46
CA GLU A 137 -6.24 -7.23 -6.09
C GLU A 137 -6.49 -6.77 -7.53
N ARG A 138 -6.55 -5.45 -7.73
CA ARG A 138 -6.71 -4.84 -9.07
C ARG A 138 -5.53 -5.15 -9.98
N GLY A 139 -4.30 -5.05 -9.49
CA GLY A 139 -3.10 -5.37 -10.25
C GLY A 139 -3.06 -6.83 -10.68
N GLN A 140 -3.43 -7.77 -9.80
CA GLN A 140 -3.54 -9.18 -10.14
C GLN A 140 -4.61 -9.41 -11.22
N ARG A 141 -5.79 -8.80 -11.04
CA ARG A 141 -6.89 -8.89 -12.00
C ARG A 141 -6.51 -8.34 -13.37
N ARG A 142 -5.84 -7.19 -13.41
CA ARG A 142 -5.30 -6.57 -14.62
C ARG A 142 -4.36 -7.51 -15.38
N HIS A 143 -3.48 -8.25 -14.70
CA HIS A 143 -2.62 -9.24 -15.37
C HIS A 143 -3.43 -10.36 -16.04
N LEU A 144 -4.49 -10.83 -15.39
CA LEU A 144 -5.38 -11.85 -15.98
C LEU A 144 -6.13 -11.30 -17.19
N GLU A 145 -6.66 -10.08 -17.09
CA GLU A 145 -7.35 -9.38 -18.19
C GLU A 145 -6.41 -9.13 -19.37
N ARG A 146 -5.17 -8.72 -19.11
CA ARG A 146 -4.13 -8.57 -20.14
C ARG A 146 -3.82 -9.90 -20.84
N ASN A 147 -3.71 -11.00 -20.08
CA ASN A 147 -3.47 -12.32 -20.65
C ASN A 147 -4.64 -12.81 -21.50
N ALA A 148 -5.88 -12.57 -21.05
CA ALA A 148 -7.08 -12.90 -21.83
C ALA A 148 -7.11 -12.11 -23.16
N LEU A 149 -6.80 -10.81 -23.12
CA LEU A 149 -6.69 -9.98 -24.32
C LEU A 149 -5.58 -10.46 -25.26
N LEU A 150 -4.38 -10.75 -24.74
CA LEU A 150 -3.27 -11.27 -25.52
C LEU A 150 -3.61 -12.61 -26.18
N SER A 151 -4.23 -13.53 -25.43
CA SER A 151 -4.68 -14.81 -25.97
C SER A 151 -5.64 -14.61 -27.14
N SER A 152 -6.59 -13.68 -27.02
CA SER A 152 -7.55 -13.39 -28.08
C SER A 152 -6.91 -12.69 -29.28
N LEU A 153 -5.94 -11.81 -29.06
CA LEU A 153 -5.16 -11.17 -30.13
C LEU A 153 -4.34 -12.20 -30.92
N TYR A 154 -3.63 -13.12 -30.24
CA TYR A 154 -2.89 -14.18 -30.92
C TYR A 154 -3.81 -15.16 -31.66
N GLN A 155 -4.97 -15.49 -31.09
CA GLN A 155 -5.96 -16.32 -31.75
C GLN A 155 -6.51 -15.61 -33.01
N SER A 156 -6.82 -14.32 -32.92
CA SER A 156 -7.24 -13.50 -34.05
C SER A 156 -6.16 -13.46 -35.14
N GLN A 157 -4.89 -13.32 -34.76
CA GLN A 157 -3.77 -13.35 -35.70
C GLN A 157 -3.64 -14.71 -36.40
N SER A 158 -3.85 -15.81 -35.69
CA SER A 158 -3.83 -17.16 -36.25
C SER A 158 -4.91 -17.33 -37.33
N TYR A 159 -6.15 -16.94 -37.01
CA TYR A 159 -7.26 -16.97 -37.97
C TYR A 159 -7.01 -16.07 -39.19
N LEU A 160 -6.50 -14.86 -38.96
CA LEU A 160 -6.16 -13.91 -40.01
C LEU A 160 -5.14 -14.49 -40.97
N ARG A 161 -4.04 -15.06 -40.46
CA ARG A 161 -3.00 -15.71 -41.28
C ARG A 161 -3.57 -16.89 -42.07
N HIS A 162 -4.50 -17.63 -41.48
CA HIS A 162 -5.19 -18.72 -42.15
C HIS A 162 -6.07 -18.21 -43.32
N LEU A 163 -6.83 -17.14 -43.12
CA LEU A 163 -7.61 -16.49 -44.18
C LEU A 163 -6.71 -15.94 -45.31
N GLN A 164 -5.57 -15.33 -44.97
CA GLN A 164 -4.59 -14.87 -45.96
C GLN A 164 -3.97 -16.03 -46.76
N ASP A 165 -3.76 -17.20 -46.13
CA ASP A 165 -3.27 -18.41 -46.82
C ASP A 165 -4.35 -18.99 -47.75
N ILE A 166 -5.62 -19.01 -47.32
CA ILE A 166 -6.76 -19.39 -48.18
C ILE A 166 -6.84 -18.47 -49.40
N ASN A 167 -6.79 -17.15 -49.20
CA ASN A 167 -6.81 -16.18 -50.29
C ASN A 167 -5.70 -16.45 -51.32
N ARG A 168 -4.47 -16.70 -50.85
CA ARG A 168 -3.33 -17.03 -51.72
C ARG A 168 -3.48 -18.36 -52.46
N ARG A 169 -4.00 -19.40 -51.82
CA ARG A 169 -4.11 -20.75 -52.40
C ARG A 169 -5.26 -20.90 -53.38
N TYR A 170 -6.37 -20.22 -53.13
CA TYR A 170 -7.61 -20.38 -53.89
C TYR A 170 -7.94 -19.17 -54.77
N ASP A 171 -6.99 -18.24 -54.93
CA ASP A 171 -7.17 -16.96 -55.65
C ASP A 171 -8.46 -16.23 -55.20
N SER A 172 -8.72 -16.30 -53.89
CA SER A 172 -9.88 -15.65 -53.26
C SER A 172 -9.47 -14.27 -52.77
N ASN A 173 -10.36 -13.29 -52.91
CA ASN A 173 -10.21 -11.97 -52.28
C ASN A 173 -11.36 -11.68 -51.32
N VAL A 174 -11.83 -12.72 -50.62
CA VAL A 174 -12.92 -12.63 -49.63
C VAL A 174 -12.46 -13.31 -48.33
N PRO A 175 -12.18 -12.56 -47.24
CA PRO A 175 -12.17 -11.09 -47.15
C PRO A 175 -11.09 -10.42 -48.00
N ASP A 176 -11.21 -9.12 -48.23
CA ASP A 176 -10.26 -8.35 -49.04
C ASP A 176 -8.82 -8.40 -48.47
N ALA A 177 -7.84 -8.62 -49.35
CA ALA A 177 -6.45 -8.81 -48.92
C ALA A 177 -5.82 -7.57 -48.27
N GLN A 178 -6.16 -6.35 -48.75
CA GLN A 178 -5.66 -5.11 -48.13
C GLN A 178 -6.25 -4.93 -46.73
N GLN A 179 -7.55 -5.22 -46.58
CA GLN A 179 -8.20 -5.21 -45.27
C GLN A 179 -7.54 -6.20 -44.30
N LEU A 180 -7.26 -7.43 -44.73
CA LEU A 180 -6.56 -8.43 -43.90
C LEU A 180 -5.15 -7.98 -43.52
N MET A 181 -4.42 -7.30 -44.40
CA MET A 181 -3.09 -6.74 -44.08
C MET A 181 -3.16 -5.63 -43.03
N GLU A 182 -4.13 -4.71 -43.15
CA GLU A 182 -4.31 -3.64 -42.17
C GLU A 182 -4.69 -4.20 -40.79
N MET A 183 -5.55 -5.22 -40.76
CA MET A 183 -5.89 -5.91 -39.52
C MET A 183 -4.69 -6.60 -38.87
N ASP A 184 -3.81 -7.25 -39.64
CA ASP A 184 -2.60 -7.89 -39.09
C ASP A 184 -1.68 -6.85 -38.43
N ARG A 185 -1.52 -5.70 -39.08
CA ARG A 185 -0.75 -4.58 -38.54
C ARG A 185 -1.33 -4.05 -37.23
N LEU A 186 -2.65 -3.88 -37.16
CA LEU A 186 -3.33 -3.41 -35.96
C LEU A 186 -3.28 -4.44 -34.82
N ILE A 187 -3.41 -5.74 -35.14
CA ILE A 187 -3.26 -6.82 -34.15
C ILE A 187 -1.82 -6.84 -33.61
N ALA A 188 -0.82 -6.76 -34.48
CA ALA A 188 0.59 -6.69 -34.06
C ALA A 188 0.84 -5.47 -33.15
N ALA A 189 0.37 -4.28 -33.53
CA ALA A 189 0.48 -3.08 -32.71
C ALA A 189 -0.24 -3.23 -31.35
N ALA A 190 -1.39 -3.90 -31.31
CA ALA A 190 -2.13 -4.15 -30.07
C ALA A 190 -1.44 -5.18 -29.14
N ILE A 191 -0.69 -6.13 -29.70
CA ILE A 191 0.12 -7.08 -28.94
C ILE A 191 1.25 -6.34 -28.22
N ASP A 192 1.94 -5.45 -28.93
CA ASP A 192 3.11 -4.73 -28.41
C ASP A 192 2.75 -3.57 -27.46
N THR A 193 1.49 -3.13 -27.47
CA THR A 193 1.04 -2.01 -26.63
C THR A 193 0.48 -2.51 -25.29
N PRO A 194 0.95 -2.00 -24.13
CA PRO A 194 0.47 -2.45 -22.81
C PRO A 194 -1.03 -2.24 -22.57
N SER A 195 -1.59 -1.13 -23.06
CA SER A 195 -3.03 -0.80 -22.97
C SER A 195 -3.55 -0.43 -24.37
N PRO A 196 -3.93 -1.41 -25.21
CA PRO A 196 -4.12 -1.22 -26.65
C PRO A 196 -5.52 -0.70 -27.02
N ARG A 197 -6.19 0.08 -26.15
CA ARG A 197 -7.61 0.44 -26.33
C ARG A 197 -7.89 1.11 -27.67
N ALA A 198 -7.13 2.15 -27.99
CA ALA A 198 -7.30 2.91 -29.24
C ALA A 198 -7.04 2.03 -30.47
N THR A 199 -5.99 1.19 -30.44
CA THR A 199 -5.66 0.26 -31.52
C THR A 199 -6.77 -0.78 -31.72
N VAL A 200 -7.35 -1.31 -30.64
CA VAL A 200 -8.47 -2.24 -30.71
C VAL A 200 -9.74 -1.57 -31.25
N GLN A 201 -10.01 -0.30 -30.92
CA GLN A 201 -11.12 0.44 -31.52
C GLN A 201 -10.93 0.64 -33.03
N GLN A 202 -9.71 0.94 -33.46
CA GLN A 202 -9.40 1.04 -34.89
C GLN A 202 -9.56 -0.32 -35.58
N LEU A 203 -9.11 -1.41 -34.95
CA LEU A 203 -9.31 -2.77 -35.46
C LEU A 203 -10.80 -3.12 -35.57
N ASP A 204 -11.62 -2.77 -34.59
CA ASP A 204 -13.08 -2.98 -34.61
C ASP A 204 -13.74 -2.23 -35.78
N ALA A 205 -13.30 -0.99 -36.05
CA ALA A 205 -13.76 -0.22 -37.20
C ALA A 205 -13.38 -0.87 -38.55
N VAL A 206 -12.16 -1.40 -38.67
CA VAL A 206 -11.74 -2.15 -39.86
C VAL A 206 -12.50 -3.49 -39.98
N ALA A 207 -12.73 -4.17 -38.85
CA ALA A 207 -13.45 -5.44 -38.80
C ALA A 207 -14.94 -5.30 -39.14
N ALA A 208 -15.55 -4.14 -38.89
CA ALA A 208 -16.96 -3.88 -39.22
C ALA A 208 -17.27 -4.01 -40.72
N ALA A 209 -16.27 -3.83 -41.59
CA ALA A 209 -16.39 -4.01 -43.03
C ALA A 209 -16.21 -5.48 -43.49
N LEU A 210 -15.89 -6.42 -42.58
CA LEU A 210 -15.71 -7.81 -42.95
C LEU A 210 -17.03 -8.46 -43.42
N PRO A 211 -16.95 -9.38 -44.40
CA PRO A 211 -18.10 -10.16 -44.80
C PRO A 211 -18.61 -11.01 -43.62
N ARG A 212 -19.93 -11.06 -43.44
CA ARG A 212 -20.57 -11.90 -42.42
C ARG A 212 -20.63 -13.38 -42.83
N SER A 213 -20.54 -13.65 -44.12
CA SER A 213 -20.55 -14.99 -44.70
C SER A 213 -19.78 -15.00 -46.01
N ALA A 214 -19.29 -16.18 -46.39
CA ALA A 214 -18.63 -16.41 -47.66
C ALA A 214 -19.27 -17.59 -48.39
N VAL A 215 -19.25 -17.54 -49.72
CA VAL A 215 -19.74 -18.63 -50.58
C VAL A 215 -18.72 -19.77 -50.67
N GLN A 216 -17.43 -19.43 -50.69
CA GLN A 216 -16.35 -20.42 -50.77
C GLN A 216 -16.34 -21.29 -49.49
N PRO A 217 -16.46 -22.63 -49.59
CA PRO A 217 -16.61 -23.50 -48.43
C PRO A 217 -15.49 -23.39 -47.40
N VAL A 218 -14.25 -23.24 -47.86
CA VAL A 218 -13.06 -23.13 -47.01
C VAL A 218 -13.10 -21.84 -46.19
N VAL A 219 -13.46 -20.70 -46.80
CA VAL A 219 -13.64 -19.42 -46.09
C VAL A 219 -14.85 -19.48 -45.15
N LYS A 220 -15.96 -20.09 -45.58
CA LYS A 220 -17.18 -20.24 -44.77
C LYS A 220 -16.93 -21.01 -43.47
N GLY A 221 -15.94 -21.90 -43.44
CA GLY A 221 -15.54 -22.63 -42.25
C GLY A 221 -14.78 -21.80 -41.21
N VAL A 222 -14.07 -20.75 -41.62
CA VAL A 222 -13.12 -20.02 -40.74
C VAL A 222 -13.59 -18.60 -40.41
N LEU A 223 -14.24 -17.94 -41.37
CA LEU A 223 -14.68 -16.55 -41.24
C LEU A 223 -15.62 -16.29 -40.04
N PRO A 224 -16.60 -17.17 -39.72
CA PRO A 224 -17.44 -16.97 -38.54
C PRO A 224 -16.64 -17.02 -37.23
N ASP A 225 -15.70 -17.96 -37.11
CA ASP A 225 -14.86 -18.10 -35.91
C ASP A 225 -13.91 -16.91 -35.76
N PHE A 226 -13.37 -16.41 -36.88
CA PHE A 226 -12.57 -15.19 -36.87
C PHE A 226 -13.38 -13.97 -36.41
N ASN A 227 -14.58 -13.77 -36.98
CA ASN A 227 -15.47 -12.67 -36.58
C ASN A 227 -15.87 -12.76 -35.10
N ALA A 228 -16.14 -13.97 -34.60
CA ALA A 228 -16.47 -14.21 -33.20
C ALA A 228 -15.27 -13.92 -32.27
N GLU A 229 -14.05 -14.27 -32.69
CA GLU A 229 -12.83 -14.00 -31.91
C GLU A 229 -12.54 -12.48 -31.84
N LEU A 230 -12.63 -11.77 -32.98
CA LEU A 230 -12.46 -10.32 -33.02
C LEU A 230 -13.46 -9.59 -32.11
N GLY A 231 -14.70 -10.08 -32.04
CA GLY A 231 -15.74 -9.52 -31.18
C GLY A 231 -15.42 -9.55 -29.69
N LYS A 232 -14.44 -10.36 -29.25
CA LYS A 232 -13.97 -10.39 -27.85
C LYS A 232 -13.00 -9.27 -27.53
N LEU A 233 -12.30 -8.72 -28.52
CA LEU A 233 -11.20 -7.77 -28.31
C LEU A 233 -11.68 -6.46 -27.69
N ALA A 234 -12.77 -5.89 -28.20
CA ALA A 234 -13.33 -4.63 -27.70
C ALA A 234 -13.69 -4.69 -26.20
N PRO A 235 -14.52 -5.64 -25.70
CA PRO A 235 -14.83 -5.72 -24.28
C PRO A 235 -13.61 -6.04 -23.42
N LEU A 236 -12.69 -6.90 -23.87
CA LEU A 236 -11.45 -7.21 -23.13
C LEU A 236 -10.55 -5.97 -22.99
N SER A 237 -10.38 -5.20 -24.06
CA SER A 237 -9.57 -3.96 -24.04
C SER A 237 -10.16 -2.90 -23.11
N LYS A 238 -11.49 -2.81 -23.03
CA LYS A 238 -12.19 -1.88 -22.14
C LYS A 238 -12.02 -2.27 -20.67
N GLN A 239 -12.17 -3.56 -20.34
CA GLN A 239 -11.95 -4.06 -18.98
C GLN A 239 -10.54 -3.75 -18.49
N LEU A 240 -9.54 -3.98 -19.35
CA LEU A 240 -8.14 -3.68 -19.04
C LEU A 240 -7.92 -2.18 -18.76
N GLU A 241 -8.50 -1.29 -19.58
CA GLU A 241 -8.44 0.16 -19.40
C GLU A 241 -9.10 0.60 -18.08
N GLU A 242 -10.26 0.04 -17.73
CA GLU A 242 -10.95 0.30 -16.46
C GLU A 242 -10.09 -0.13 -15.26
N SER A 243 -9.41 -1.28 -15.36
CA SER A 243 -8.46 -1.74 -14.36
C SER A 243 -7.24 -0.83 -14.23
N ASP A 244 -6.66 -0.37 -15.36
CA ASP A 244 -5.55 0.59 -15.37
C ASP A 244 -5.95 1.90 -14.65
N LEU A 245 -7.15 2.41 -14.94
CA LEU A 245 -7.69 3.61 -14.29
C LEU A 245 -7.89 3.40 -12.78
N ALA A 246 -8.48 2.28 -12.37
CA ALA A 246 -8.66 1.98 -10.95
C ALA A 246 -7.32 1.90 -10.21
N ILE A 247 -6.32 1.22 -10.77
CA ILE A 247 -4.97 1.16 -10.20
C ILE A 247 -4.35 2.56 -10.07
N SER A 248 -4.53 3.42 -11.08
CA SER A 248 -4.03 4.80 -11.03
C SER A 248 -4.66 5.62 -9.90
N TRP A 249 -5.95 5.39 -9.61
CA TRP A 249 -6.65 6.03 -8.49
C TRP A 249 -6.08 5.57 -7.14
N TYR A 250 -5.89 4.26 -6.94
CA TYR A 250 -5.29 3.75 -5.71
C TYR A 250 -3.86 4.26 -5.53
N MET A 251 -3.07 4.34 -6.61
CA MET A 251 -1.73 4.89 -6.58
C MET A 251 -1.72 6.34 -6.10
N PHE A 252 -2.64 7.16 -6.60
CA PHE A 252 -2.82 8.53 -6.13
C PHE A 252 -3.21 8.57 -4.64
N HIS A 253 -4.16 7.73 -4.23
CA HIS A 253 -4.63 7.70 -2.85
C HIS A 253 -3.54 7.24 -1.87
N ILE A 254 -2.76 6.21 -2.23
CA ILE A 254 -1.60 5.74 -1.47
C ILE A 254 -0.55 6.85 -1.31
N LYS A 255 -0.24 7.60 -2.37
CA LYS A 255 0.68 8.75 -2.28
C LYS A 255 0.15 9.84 -1.36
N ALA A 256 -1.15 10.11 -1.39
CA ALA A 256 -1.77 11.10 -0.50
C ALA A 256 -1.77 10.65 0.97
N LEU A 257 -1.90 9.36 1.23
CA LEU A 257 -1.92 8.79 2.59
C LEU A 257 -0.53 8.58 3.17
N GLY A 258 0.42 8.11 2.36
CA GLY A 258 1.81 7.84 2.75
C GLY A 258 2.77 9.02 2.59
N GLY A 259 2.34 10.11 1.95
CA GLY A 259 3.12 11.33 1.78
C GLY A 259 3.33 12.08 3.09
N ASP A 260 4.57 12.54 3.27
CA ASP A 260 5.06 13.36 4.38
C ASP A 260 4.16 14.60 4.58
N PRO A 261 3.68 14.90 5.81
CA PRO A 261 2.97 16.14 6.11
C PRO A 261 3.75 17.43 5.76
N GLN A 262 5.05 17.35 5.44
CA GLN A 262 5.83 18.49 4.98
C GLN A 262 5.61 18.92 3.52
N GLN A 263 4.87 18.18 2.67
CA GLN A 263 4.57 18.60 1.29
C GLN A 263 3.24 19.38 1.13
N ARG A 264 2.68 19.90 2.23
CA ARG A 264 1.54 20.82 2.21
C ARG A 264 1.92 22.22 2.69
N TYR A 265 3.03 22.77 2.19
CA TYR A 265 3.32 24.21 2.13
C TYR A 265 4.20 24.50 0.91
#